data_AF-A0A7J6MX39-F1
#
_entry.id   AF-A0A7J6MX39-F1
#
_cell.length_a   1.000
_cell.length_b   1.000
_cell.length_c   1.000
_cell.angle_alpha   90.00
_cell.angle_beta   90.00
_cell.angle_gamma   90.00
#
_symmetry.space_group_name_H-M   'P 1'
#
loop_
_entity.id
_entity.type
_entity.pdbx_description
1 polymer ?
#
loop_
_entity_poly.entity_id
_entity_poly.type
_entity_poly.pdbx_seq_one_letter_code
_entity_poly.pdbx_strand_id
1 'polypeptide(L)'
;MGIYSWSQNYWRQGDPALTDFIQTDRGRTWDYGELYINVADSTNYDLIVDQDKLVNWMKKWRQVSGNDEVIWMTYGDVVERNGTKMVEFVNTFKSFLTNSVSAQDMSVIGPIGISFDVEDVPDNFYKEALVNAQQMVKDVEQSMGYPPHSILVGSTIEGEKNQLETAYVMQYADRALMMLYRNTVDESHADDLVEQMQWMMTEQCAVCTKPGWENLRAKITIMVEGSCKMGHGCGKMSMCVKDTTKYPDPNGGIEYIWNTLEELTKDIVPEGILTQEQYNKLFLTDGTLYAIHNWDWSRCFYGDDFSREHNYTNCENYHTMADTCRGK
;
A
#
# COMPACT_ATOMS: atom_id res chain seq x y z
N MET A 1 3.74 7.87 -7.00
CA MET A 1 3.77 6.70 -6.10
C MET A 1 2.67 6.84 -5.08
N GLY A 2 2.17 5.74 -4.55
CA GLY A 2 1.26 5.70 -3.42
C GLY A 2 2.00 5.75 -2.10
N ILE A 3 1.29 6.18 -1.05
CA ILE A 3 1.81 6.31 0.30
C ILE A 3 1.15 5.25 1.18
N TYR A 4 1.91 4.53 1.99
CA TYR A 4 1.35 3.66 3.02
C TYR A 4 1.77 4.09 4.41
N SER A 5 0.80 4.23 5.32
CA SER A 5 1.01 4.69 6.69
C SER A 5 0.29 3.84 7.73
N TRP A 6 1.01 3.48 8.79
CA TRP A 6 0.49 2.82 9.99
C TRP A 6 -0.21 3.76 10.97
N SER A 7 0.14 5.04 10.96
CA SER A 7 -0.37 6.01 11.92
C SER A 7 -1.86 6.30 11.73
N GLN A 8 -2.61 6.17 12.82
CA GLN A 8 -4.03 6.57 12.90
C GLN A 8 -4.20 8.03 13.39
N ASN A 9 -3.09 8.74 13.64
CA ASN A 9 -3.13 10.05 14.30
C ASN A 9 -3.64 11.19 13.39
N TYR A 10 -3.60 11.02 12.06
CA TYR A 10 -3.96 12.09 11.13
C TYR A 10 -5.38 12.61 11.30
N TRP A 11 -6.35 11.73 11.59
CA TRP A 11 -7.72 12.14 11.90
C TRP A 11 -8.06 12.05 13.39
N ARG A 12 -7.47 11.09 14.13
CA ARG A 12 -7.78 10.93 15.56
C ARG A 12 -7.26 12.10 16.39
N GLN A 13 -6.01 12.48 16.14
CA GLN A 13 -5.29 13.55 16.85
C GLN A 13 -5.14 14.83 16.02
N GLY A 14 -5.45 14.76 14.72
CA GLY A 14 -5.34 15.91 13.81
C GLY A 14 -3.90 16.21 13.40
N ASP A 15 -3.02 15.20 13.37
CA ASP A 15 -1.65 15.34 12.87
C ASP A 15 -1.69 15.81 11.40
N PRO A 16 -1.20 17.03 11.08
CA PRO A 16 -1.30 17.58 9.75
C PRO A 16 -0.20 17.07 8.81
N ALA A 17 0.80 16.35 9.31
CA ALA A 17 2.05 16.13 8.59
C ALA A 17 1.85 15.44 7.22
N LEU A 18 0.92 14.50 7.10
CA LEU A 18 0.59 13.87 5.81
C LEU A 18 -0.11 14.85 4.85
N THR A 19 -1.05 15.67 5.34
CA THR A 19 -1.72 16.70 4.52
C THR A 19 -0.78 17.85 4.14
N ASP A 20 0.15 18.23 5.00
CA ASP A 20 1.12 19.28 4.73
C ASP A 20 2.13 18.78 3.69
N PHE A 21 2.58 17.53 3.80
CA PHE A 21 3.46 16.90 2.83
C PHE A 21 2.90 16.91 1.41
N ILE A 22 1.64 16.48 1.21
CA ILE A 22 1.04 16.41 -0.13
C ILE A 22 0.71 17.78 -0.73
N GLN A 23 0.80 18.87 0.04
CA GLN A 23 0.71 20.24 -0.49
C GLN A 23 2.00 20.70 -1.15
N THR A 24 3.13 20.10 -0.78
CA THR A 24 4.44 20.49 -1.28
C THR A 24 4.62 20.05 -2.72
N ASP A 25 5.47 20.76 -3.46
CA ASP A 25 5.85 20.36 -4.82
C ASP A 25 6.46 18.95 -4.84
N ARG A 26 7.20 18.56 -3.79
CA ARG A 26 7.82 17.23 -3.68
C ARG A 26 6.78 16.13 -3.48
N GLY A 27 5.86 16.30 -2.55
CA GLY A 27 4.78 15.34 -2.34
C GLY A 27 3.90 15.20 -3.58
N ARG A 28 3.59 16.29 -4.28
CA ARG A 28 2.81 16.24 -5.53
C ARG A 28 3.55 15.64 -6.71
N THR A 29 4.87 15.82 -6.78
CA THR A 29 5.68 15.25 -7.86
C THR A 29 5.82 13.75 -7.71
N TRP A 30 6.09 13.27 -6.49
CA TRP A 30 6.51 11.89 -6.27
C TRP A 30 5.41 10.99 -5.70
N ASP A 31 4.47 11.52 -4.93
CA ASP A 31 3.59 10.74 -4.04
C ASP A 31 2.10 11.05 -4.23
N TYR A 32 1.73 11.33 -5.49
CA TYR A 32 0.36 11.66 -5.89
C TYR A 32 -0.49 10.43 -6.27
N GLY A 33 -0.15 9.25 -5.76
CA GLY A 33 -0.87 7.99 -6.01
C GLY A 33 -1.92 7.67 -4.95
N GLU A 34 -2.33 6.41 -4.89
CA GLU A 34 -3.22 5.86 -3.86
C GLU A 34 -2.63 6.07 -2.45
N LEU A 35 -3.52 6.27 -1.47
CA LEU A 35 -3.17 6.45 -0.07
C LEU A 35 -3.68 5.28 0.76
N TYR A 36 -2.78 4.59 1.44
CA TYR A 36 -3.09 3.51 2.38
C TYR A 36 -2.91 4.02 3.81
N ILE A 37 -4.01 4.07 4.56
CA ILE A 37 -4.02 4.44 5.97
C ILE A 37 -4.59 3.31 6.81
N ASN A 38 -3.82 2.85 7.79
CA ASN A 38 -4.33 1.95 8.80
C ASN A 38 -5.47 2.62 9.57
N VAL A 39 -6.66 2.01 9.68
CA VAL A 39 -7.81 2.53 10.46
C VAL A 39 -8.20 1.63 11.63
N ALA A 40 -7.77 0.38 11.60
CA ALA A 40 -8.06 -0.60 12.63
C ALA A 40 -7.01 -1.72 12.65
N ASP A 41 -6.82 -2.31 13.81
CA ASP A 41 -6.01 -3.48 14.04
C ASP A 41 -6.75 -4.46 14.97
N SER A 42 -6.07 -5.50 15.44
CA SER A 42 -6.65 -6.50 16.35
C SER A 42 -7.19 -5.93 17.66
N THR A 43 -6.83 -4.72 18.07
CA THR A 43 -7.29 -4.07 19.31
C THR A 43 -8.56 -3.25 19.13
N ASN A 44 -8.93 -2.88 17.90
CA ASN A 44 -10.11 -2.06 17.59
C ASN A 44 -10.84 -2.47 16.30
N TYR A 45 -10.76 -3.75 15.92
CA TYR A 45 -11.39 -4.32 14.72
C TYR A 45 -12.92 -4.17 14.69
N ASP A 46 -13.57 -3.99 15.85
CA ASP A 46 -15.02 -3.81 16.00
C ASP A 46 -15.45 -2.33 15.91
N LEU A 47 -14.50 -1.40 15.79
CA LEU A 47 -14.78 0.03 15.71
C LEU A 47 -13.72 0.84 14.94
N ILE A 48 -14.15 1.52 13.87
CA ILE A 48 -13.43 2.69 13.35
C ILE A 48 -13.67 3.87 14.30
N VAL A 49 -12.62 4.29 15.00
CA VAL A 49 -12.68 5.37 15.99
C VAL A 49 -12.75 6.74 15.30
N ASP A 50 -13.55 7.64 15.88
CA ASP A 50 -13.73 9.02 15.43
C ASP A 50 -14.16 9.14 13.94
N GLN A 51 -15.21 8.41 13.56
CA GLN A 51 -15.69 8.30 12.17
C GLN A 51 -15.94 9.67 11.51
N ASP A 52 -16.58 10.61 12.21
CA ASP A 52 -16.80 11.98 11.70
C ASP A 52 -15.49 12.71 11.40
N LYS A 53 -14.47 12.53 12.25
CA LYS A 53 -13.15 13.12 12.00
C LYS A 53 -12.47 12.46 10.80
N LEU A 54 -12.60 11.14 10.65
CA LEU A 54 -12.06 10.42 9.50
C LEU A 54 -12.67 10.92 8.18
N VAL A 55 -14.01 11.04 8.12
CA VAL A 55 -14.70 11.57 6.93
C VAL A 55 -14.28 13.00 6.62
N ASN A 56 -14.22 13.88 7.63
CA ASN A 56 -13.77 15.26 7.44
C ASN A 56 -12.31 15.34 7.01
N TRP A 57 -11.45 14.47 7.55
CA TRP A 57 -10.06 14.37 7.14
C TRP A 57 -9.93 13.90 5.68
N MET A 58 -10.70 12.90 5.23
CA MET A 58 -10.70 12.45 3.83
C MET A 58 -11.16 13.57 2.88
N LYS A 59 -12.20 14.33 3.25
CA LYS A 59 -12.62 15.51 2.47
C LYS A 59 -11.51 16.55 2.39
N LYS A 60 -10.84 16.84 3.51
CA LYS A 60 -9.69 17.76 3.56
C LYS A 60 -8.56 17.24 2.68
N TRP A 61 -8.24 15.94 2.75
CA TRP A 61 -7.23 15.30 1.90
C TRP A 61 -7.53 15.54 0.44
N ARG A 62 -8.74 15.21 -0.03
CA ARG A 62 -9.19 15.44 -1.41
C ARG A 62 -9.05 16.90 -1.84
N GLN A 63 -9.51 17.82 -0.99
CA GLN A 63 -9.42 19.26 -1.25
C GLN A 63 -7.97 19.75 -1.37
N VAL A 64 -7.10 19.23 -0.53
CA VAL A 64 -5.72 19.70 -0.36
C VAL A 64 -4.78 19.11 -1.42
N SER A 65 -4.88 17.81 -1.64
CA SER A 65 -4.07 17.12 -2.64
C SER A 65 -4.60 17.44 -4.03
N GLY A 66 -5.93 17.44 -4.22
CA GLY A 66 -6.55 17.35 -5.54
C GLY A 66 -6.45 15.96 -6.16
N ASN A 67 -5.95 14.98 -5.40
CA ASN A 67 -5.73 13.61 -5.82
C ASN A 67 -7.06 12.87 -5.82
N ASP A 68 -7.36 12.14 -6.88
CA ASP A 68 -8.57 11.33 -7.10
C ASP A 68 -8.31 9.81 -7.06
N GLU A 69 -7.09 9.38 -6.73
CA GLU A 69 -6.72 7.98 -6.50
C GLU A 69 -7.38 7.42 -5.22
N VAL A 70 -7.34 6.11 -5.04
CA VAL A 70 -8.06 5.45 -3.94
C VAL A 70 -7.47 5.80 -2.57
N ILE A 71 -8.34 6.12 -1.60
CA ILE A 71 -7.98 6.13 -0.18
C ILE A 71 -8.34 4.77 0.42
N TRP A 72 -7.34 3.94 0.66
CA TRP A 72 -7.46 2.65 1.32
C TRP A 72 -7.49 2.81 2.82
N MET A 73 -8.57 2.34 3.44
CA MET A 73 -8.72 2.20 4.88
C MET A 73 -8.36 0.77 5.24
N THR A 74 -7.12 0.61 5.70
CA THR A 74 -6.51 -0.69 5.94
C THR A 74 -6.85 -1.21 7.34
N TYR A 75 -7.27 -2.47 7.42
CA TYR A 75 -7.13 -3.28 8.63
C TYR A 75 -5.74 -3.88 8.63
N GLY A 76 -4.88 -3.35 9.51
CA GLY A 76 -3.47 -3.69 9.58
C GLY A 76 -3.13 -4.41 10.88
N ASP A 77 -2.92 -5.73 10.84
CA ASP A 77 -2.68 -6.57 12.03
C ASP A 77 -1.48 -7.51 11.83
N VAL A 78 -0.28 -6.92 11.88
CA VAL A 78 0.99 -7.65 11.77
C VAL A 78 1.48 -8.24 13.11
N VAL A 79 0.76 -7.99 14.20
CA VAL A 79 1.15 -8.38 15.57
C VAL A 79 0.36 -9.60 16.04
N GLU A 80 -0.96 -9.52 16.07
CA GLU A 80 -1.81 -10.62 16.56
C GLU A 80 -2.23 -11.57 15.44
N ARG A 81 -2.19 -11.10 14.18
CA ARG A 81 -2.40 -11.91 12.97
C ARG A 81 -3.73 -12.66 13.02
N ASN A 82 -4.80 -11.94 13.38
CA ASN A 82 -6.07 -12.54 13.73
C ASN A 82 -7.06 -12.53 12.55
N GLY A 83 -7.09 -13.64 11.81
CA GLY A 83 -7.99 -13.81 10.66
C GLY A 83 -9.48 -13.69 10.98
N THR A 84 -9.93 -14.06 12.18
CA THR A 84 -11.34 -13.90 12.58
C THR A 84 -11.70 -12.42 12.70
N LYS A 85 -10.84 -11.63 13.35
CA LYS A 85 -11.04 -10.18 13.48
C LYS A 85 -10.97 -9.45 12.14
N MET A 86 -10.11 -9.91 11.23
CA MET A 86 -10.06 -9.41 9.85
C MET A 86 -11.41 -9.62 9.13
N VAL A 87 -12.00 -10.82 9.23
CA VAL A 87 -13.32 -11.09 8.66
C VAL A 87 -14.41 -10.23 9.33
N GLU A 88 -14.38 -10.12 10.66
CA GLU A 88 -15.34 -9.30 11.42
C GLU A 88 -15.25 -7.80 11.06
N PHE A 89 -14.05 -7.30 10.75
CA PHE A 89 -13.83 -5.91 10.35
C PHE A 89 -14.61 -5.53 9.08
N VAL A 90 -14.95 -6.48 8.19
CA VAL A 90 -15.83 -6.20 7.03
C VAL A 90 -17.18 -5.64 7.49
N ASN A 91 -17.75 -6.15 8.58
CA ASN A 91 -19.01 -5.66 9.14
C ASN A 91 -18.84 -4.30 9.83
N THR A 92 -17.70 -4.07 10.47
CA THR A 92 -17.33 -2.77 11.04
C THR A 92 -17.25 -1.71 9.95
N PHE A 93 -16.57 -2.03 8.84
CA PHE A 93 -16.45 -1.15 7.69
C PHE A 93 -17.80 -0.88 7.02
N LYS A 94 -18.64 -1.91 6.85
CA LYS A 94 -20.03 -1.75 6.39
C LYS A 94 -20.80 -0.77 7.28
N SER A 95 -20.70 -0.93 8.60
CA SER A 95 -21.39 -0.08 9.58
C SER A 95 -20.90 1.37 9.53
N PHE A 96 -19.61 1.60 9.33
CA PHE A 96 -19.05 2.93 9.10
C PHE A 96 -19.65 3.57 7.84
N LEU A 97 -19.67 2.83 6.73
CA LEU A 97 -20.23 3.33 5.48
C LEU A 97 -21.72 3.65 5.58
N THR A 98 -22.51 2.83 6.29
CA THR A 98 -23.96 3.05 6.38
C THR A 98 -24.33 4.16 7.37
N ASN A 99 -23.54 4.35 8.43
CA ASN A 99 -23.91 5.23 9.52
C ASN A 99 -23.24 6.61 9.46
N SER A 100 -22.08 6.71 8.82
CA SER A 100 -21.21 7.90 8.91
C SER A 100 -20.84 8.50 7.56
N VAL A 101 -21.11 7.81 6.47
CA VAL A 101 -20.87 8.31 5.11
C VAL A 101 -22.22 8.47 4.42
N SER A 102 -22.56 9.68 3.97
CA SER A 102 -23.72 9.90 3.11
C SER A 102 -23.33 9.78 1.63
N ALA A 103 -24.32 9.68 0.73
CA ALA A 103 -24.05 9.70 -0.71
C ALA A 103 -23.35 11.00 -1.17
N GLN A 104 -23.63 12.12 -0.48
CA GLN A 104 -22.97 13.39 -0.72
C GLN A 104 -21.52 13.38 -0.21
N ASP A 105 -21.25 12.68 0.89
CA ASP A 105 -19.87 12.52 1.36
C ASP A 105 -19.08 11.64 0.40
N MET A 106 -19.66 10.52 -0.04
CA MET A 106 -19.04 9.58 -0.97
C MET A 106 -18.68 10.24 -2.31
N SER A 107 -19.52 11.14 -2.83
CA SER A 107 -19.20 11.87 -4.07
C SER A 107 -18.01 12.82 -3.95
N VAL A 108 -17.59 13.14 -2.72
CA VAL A 108 -16.41 13.96 -2.43
C VAL A 108 -15.20 13.12 -2.06
N ILE A 109 -15.37 12.07 -1.24
CA ILE A 109 -14.24 11.27 -0.73
C ILE A 109 -13.86 10.10 -1.65
N GLY A 110 -14.79 9.62 -2.47
CA GLY A 110 -14.58 8.49 -3.36
C GLY A 110 -13.53 8.75 -4.46
N PRO A 111 -12.87 7.71 -4.98
CA PRO A 111 -12.98 6.31 -4.55
C PRO A 111 -12.28 6.05 -3.21
N ILE A 112 -12.88 5.22 -2.37
CA ILE A 112 -12.25 4.70 -1.14
C ILE A 112 -12.24 3.18 -1.18
N GLY A 113 -11.48 2.53 -0.30
CA GLY A 113 -11.47 1.08 -0.25
C GLY A 113 -11.25 0.53 1.15
N ILE A 114 -11.73 -0.70 1.34
CA ILE A 114 -11.30 -1.55 2.45
C ILE A 114 -10.04 -2.30 1.99
N SER A 115 -9.00 -2.29 2.80
CA SER A 115 -7.77 -3.04 2.53
C SER A 115 -7.39 -3.90 3.72
N PHE A 116 -6.69 -5.01 3.46
CA PHE A 116 -6.18 -5.91 4.48
C PHE A 116 -4.67 -6.03 4.36
N ASP A 117 -3.99 -5.90 5.50
CA ASP A 117 -2.56 -6.15 5.67
C ASP A 117 -2.37 -6.98 6.94
N VAL A 118 -2.44 -8.30 6.82
CA VAL A 118 -2.50 -9.24 7.95
C VAL A 118 -1.66 -10.49 7.68
N GLU A 119 -0.42 -10.46 8.15
CA GLU A 119 0.55 -11.52 7.87
C GLU A 119 0.26 -12.86 8.54
N ASP A 120 0.58 -13.97 7.87
CA ASP A 120 0.56 -15.34 8.42
C ASP A 120 -0.81 -15.84 8.93
N VAL A 121 -1.89 -15.52 8.22
CA VAL A 121 -3.25 -15.97 8.53
C VAL A 121 -3.67 -17.17 7.65
N PRO A 122 -4.43 -18.15 8.18
CA PRO A 122 -4.97 -19.22 7.35
C PRO A 122 -5.80 -18.71 6.15
N ASP A 123 -5.51 -19.23 4.96
CA ASP A 123 -6.05 -18.77 3.66
C ASP A 123 -7.58 -18.69 3.59
N ASN A 124 -8.29 -19.51 4.37
CA ASN A 124 -9.75 -19.50 4.41
C ASN A 124 -10.30 -18.18 4.94
N PHE A 125 -9.61 -17.52 5.89
CA PHE A 125 -10.02 -16.21 6.38
C PHE A 125 -9.81 -15.12 5.33
N TYR A 126 -8.72 -15.18 4.57
CA TYR A 126 -8.49 -14.27 3.45
C TYR A 126 -9.59 -14.39 2.39
N LYS A 127 -9.91 -15.61 1.97
CA LYS A 127 -11.02 -15.83 1.03
C LYS A 127 -12.34 -15.28 1.56
N GLU A 128 -12.64 -15.58 2.82
CA GLU A 128 -13.90 -15.16 3.45
C GLU A 128 -13.99 -13.64 3.55
N ALA A 129 -12.94 -12.96 4.03
CA ALA A 129 -12.89 -11.50 4.14
C ALA A 129 -13.06 -10.82 2.78
N LEU A 130 -12.36 -11.29 1.75
CA LEU A 130 -12.42 -10.72 0.39
C LEU A 130 -13.79 -10.93 -0.26
N VAL A 131 -14.38 -12.12 -0.16
CA VAL A 131 -15.71 -12.41 -0.69
C VAL A 131 -16.78 -11.60 0.04
N ASN A 132 -16.69 -11.54 1.37
CA ASN A 132 -17.61 -10.75 2.20
C ASN A 132 -17.48 -9.25 1.89
N ALA A 133 -16.26 -8.75 1.68
CA ALA A 133 -16.02 -7.36 1.29
C ALA A 133 -16.64 -7.04 -0.08
N GLN A 134 -16.47 -7.90 -1.08
CA GLN A 134 -17.10 -7.72 -2.39
C GLN A 134 -18.64 -7.74 -2.31
N GLN A 135 -19.21 -8.59 -1.46
CA GLN A 135 -20.66 -8.59 -1.23
C GLN A 135 -21.12 -7.32 -0.51
N MET A 136 -20.36 -6.89 0.51
CA MET A 136 -20.60 -5.65 1.24
C MET A 136 -20.61 -4.43 0.31
N VAL A 137 -19.65 -4.33 -0.63
CA VAL A 137 -19.61 -3.25 -1.62
C VAL A 137 -20.93 -3.19 -2.41
N LYS A 138 -21.38 -4.33 -2.97
CA LYS A 138 -22.63 -4.40 -3.73
C LYS A 138 -23.83 -3.95 -2.91
N ASP A 139 -23.94 -4.46 -1.68
CA ASP A 139 -25.05 -4.12 -0.78
C ASP A 139 -25.08 -2.63 -0.45
N VAL A 140 -23.93 -2.06 -0.11
CA VAL A 140 -23.80 -0.67 0.33
C VAL A 140 -23.99 0.29 -0.84
N GLU A 141 -23.34 0.07 -1.99
CA GLU A 141 -23.50 0.93 -3.15
C GLU A 141 -24.97 1.02 -3.58
N GLN A 142 -25.67 -0.11 -3.62
CA GLN A 142 -27.08 -0.16 -3.97
C GLN A 142 -27.97 0.53 -2.92
N SER A 143 -27.77 0.24 -1.64
CA SER A 143 -28.67 0.72 -0.57
C SER A 143 -28.46 2.18 -0.20
N MET A 144 -27.21 2.67 -0.26
CA MET A 144 -26.84 4.04 0.08
C MET A 144 -26.91 4.98 -1.13
N GLY A 145 -27.07 4.45 -2.34
CA GLY A 145 -27.09 5.24 -3.58
C GLY A 145 -25.72 5.82 -3.91
N TYR A 146 -24.64 5.10 -3.59
CA TYR A 146 -23.30 5.54 -3.93
C TYR A 146 -23.03 5.40 -5.43
N PRO A 147 -22.16 6.24 -6.00
CA PRO A 147 -21.71 6.04 -7.38
C PRO A 147 -21.10 4.64 -7.55
N PRO A 148 -21.33 3.97 -8.69
CA PRO A 148 -20.67 2.70 -8.97
C PRO A 148 -19.14 2.83 -8.90
N HIS A 149 -18.46 1.82 -8.38
CA HIS A 149 -17.00 1.80 -8.24
C HIS A 149 -16.45 2.86 -7.26
N SER A 150 -17.29 3.34 -6.35
CA SER A 150 -16.86 4.29 -5.31
C SER A 150 -16.21 3.59 -4.11
N ILE A 151 -16.48 2.30 -3.94
CA ILE A 151 -15.86 1.45 -2.92
C ILE A 151 -15.12 0.30 -3.61
N LEU A 152 -13.88 0.07 -3.21
CA LEU A 152 -13.03 -0.99 -3.73
C LEU A 152 -12.54 -1.92 -2.61
N VAL A 153 -12.14 -3.13 -2.99
CA VAL A 153 -11.53 -4.12 -2.10
C VAL A 153 -10.06 -4.29 -2.44
N GLY A 154 -9.19 -4.16 -1.46
CA GLY A 154 -7.74 -4.33 -1.60
C GLY A 154 -7.22 -5.35 -0.61
N SER A 155 -6.04 -5.88 -0.89
CA SER A 155 -5.27 -6.67 0.06
C SER A 155 -3.80 -6.62 -0.31
N THR A 156 -2.93 -6.75 0.67
CA THR A 156 -1.52 -7.04 0.42
C THR A 156 -1.36 -8.43 -0.16
N ILE A 157 -0.32 -8.61 -0.98
CA ILE A 157 0.30 -9.90 -1.25
C ILE A 157 1.62 -9.87 -0.51
N GLU A 158 1.74 -10.75 0.49
CA GLU A 158 2.93 -10.88 1.31
C GLU A 158 4.10 -11.46 0.52
N GLY A 159 5.31 -11.24 1.02
CA GLY A 159 6.50 -11.82 0.40
C GLY A 159 6.84 -13.23 0.90
N GLU A 160 6.23 -13.69 2.00
CA GLU A 160 6.30 -15.11 2.35
C GLU A 160 5.46 -15.95 1.39
N LYS A 161 5.94 -17.15 1.05
CA LYS A 161 5.33 -17.96 0.01
C LYS A 161 3.93 -18.44 0.42
N ASN A 162 2.91 -17.82 -0.15
CA ASN A 162 1.51 -18.19 0.00
C ASN A 162 0.74 -18.03 -1.33
N GLN A 163 0.83 -19.06 -2.17
CA GLN A 163 0.17 -19.08 -3.48
C GLN A 163 -1.35 -19.06 -3.40
N LEU A 164 -1.94 -19.65 -2.36
CA LEU A 164 -3.39 -19.81 -2.28
C LEU A 164 -4.05 -18.51 -1.84
N GLU A 165 -3.52 -17.84 -0.83
CA GLU A 165 -3.89 -16.48 -0.46
C GLU A 165 -3.73 -15.53 -1.64
N THR A 166 -2.56 -15.53 -2.28
CA THR A 166 -2.30 -14.68 -3.46
C THR A 166 -3.35 -14.91 -4.55
N ALA A 167 -3.73 -16.17 -4.80
CA ALA A 167 -4.78 -16.48 -5.76
C ALA A 167 -6.15 -15.91 -5.33
N TYR A 168 -6.49 -15.94 -4.04
CA TYR A 168 -7.71 -15.32 -3.54
C TYR A 168 -7.70 -13.80 -3.67
N VAL A 169 -6.58 -13.15 -3.34
CA VAL A 169 -6.40 -11.70 -3.56
C VAL A 169 -6.62 -11.37 -5.03
N MET A 170 -5.94 -12.07 -5.94
CA MET A 170 -6.06 -11.79 -7.38
C MET A 170 -7.45 -12.07 -7.96
N GLN A 171 -8.20 -13.02 -7.40
CA GLN A 171 -9.54 -13.38 -7.85
C GLN A 171 -10.63 -12.45 -7.31
N TYR A 172 -10.50 -12.00 -6.05
CA TYR A 172 -11.60 -11.36 -5.33
C TYR A 172 -11.34 -9.89 -4.98
N ALA A 173 -10.09 -9.42 -4.96
CA ALA A 173 -9.78 -8.00 -4.74
C ALA A 173 -9.81 -7.19 -6.06
N ASP A 174 -9.98 -5.88 -5.95
CA ASP A 174 -9.78 -4.88 -7.00
C ASP A 174 -8.31 -4.45 -7.10
N ARG A 175 -7.61 -4.41 -5.97
CA ARG A 175 -6.16 -4.15 -5.89
C ARG A 175 -5.43 -5.23 -5.11
N ALA A 176 -4.22 -5.51 -5.58
CA ALA A 176 -3.25 -6.34 -4.91
C ALA A 176 -1.98 -5.51 -4.64
N LEU A 177 -1.69 -5.24 -3.37
CA LEU A 177 -0.52 -4.47 -2.97
C LEU A 177 0.65 -5.43 -2.73
N MET A 178 1.51 -5.57 -3.73
CA MET A 178 2.54 -6.60 -3.77
C MET A 178 3.79 -6.17 -2.97
N MET A 179 4.05 -6.82 -1.84
CA MET A 179 5.22 -6.54 -1.01
C MET A 179 6.51 -7.13 -1.62
N LEU A 180 7.16 -6.37 -2.50
CA LEU A 180 8.36 -6.86 -3.20
C LEU A 180 9.54 -7.11 -2.25
N TYR A 181 9.65 -6.31 -1.19
CA TYR A 181 10.76 -6.29 -0.23
C TYR A 181 10.74 -7.40 0.83
N ARG A 182 9.76 -8.30 0.82
CA ARG A 182 9.56 -9.37 1.82
C ARG A 182 9.93 -10.76 1.32
N ASN A 183 10.34 -10.90 0.06
CA ASN A 183 10.61 -12.20 -0.56
C ASN A 183 11.91 -12.81 -0.06
N THR A 184 11.92 -14.15 -0.01
CA THR A 184 12.94 -15.01 0.59
C THR A 184 14.38 -14.54 0.38
N VAL A 185 14.98 -14.05 1.47
CA VAL A 185 16.42 -13.89 1.68
C VAL A 185 17.04 -15.28 1.90
N ASP A 186 17.06 -16.11 0.86
CA ASP A 186 18.04 -17.19 0.81
C ASP A 186 19.34 -16.57 0.29
N GLU A 187 20.41 -16.71 1.08
CA GLU A 187 21.75 -16.09 0.93
C GLU A 187 22.42 -16.28 -0.46
N SER A 188 21.80 -17.02 -1.38
CA SER A 188 22.27 -17.33 -2.73
C SER A 188 21.66 -16.50 -3.86
N HIS A 189 20.57 -15.77 -3.63
CA HIS A 189 19.93 -14.97 -4.70
C HIS A 189 20.57 -13.58 -4.72
N ALA A 190 20.83 -13.07 -5.93
CA ALA A 190 21.33 -11.71 -6.04
C ALA A 190 20.21 -10.78 -5.52
N ASP A 191 20.57 -9.80 -4.71
CA ASP A 191 19.62 -8.80 -4.22
C ASP A 191 19.21 -7.85 -5.37
N ASP A 192 18.49 -8.39 -6.36
CA ASP A 192 18.01 -7.71 -7.55
C ASP A 192 16.47 -7.72 -7.57
N LEU A 193 15.88 -6.55 -7.79
CA LEU A 193 14.43 -6.41 -7.85
C LEU A 193 13.83 -7.17 -9.04
N VAL A 194 14.60 -7.38 -10.12
CA VAL A 194 14.15 -8.19 -11.27
C VAL A 194 13.97 -9.64 -10.86
N GLU A 195 14.94 -10.24 -10.15
CA GLU A 195 14.82 -11.60 -9.63
C GLU A 195 13.67 -11.73 -8.63
N GLN A 196 13.48 -10.75 -7.75
CA GLN A 196 12.36 -10.74 -6.81
C GLN A 196 11.00 -10.62 -7.52
N MET A 197 10.91 -9.78 -8.54
CA MET A 197 9.70 -9.67 -9.36
C MET A 197 9.43 -10.96 -10.11
N GLN A 198 10.47 -11.61 -10.65
CA GLN A 198 10.34 -12.90 -11.29
C GLN A 198 9.76 -13.93 -10.32
N TRP A 199 10.33 -14.04 -9.12
CA TRP A 199 9.80 -14.90 -8.07
C TRP A 199 8.35 -14.55 -7.71
N MET A 200 8.02 -13.27 -7.53
CA MET A 200 6.64 -12.86 -7.24
C MET A 200 5.66 -13.30 -8.33
N MET A 201 6.05 -13.21 -9.60
CA MET A 201 5.15 -13.55 -10.69
C MET A 201 5.08 -15.06 -10.98
N THR A 202 6.16 -15.82 -10.76
CA THR A 202 6.20 -17.26 -11.08
C THR A 202 5.92 -18.16 -9.88
N GLU A 203 6.39 -17.77 -8.70
CA GLU A 203 6.32 -18.56 -7.47
C GLU A 203 5.22 -18.10 -6.52
N GLN A 204 5.00 -16.79 -6.33
CA GLN A 204 3.95 -16.30 -5.42
C GLN A 204 2.60 -16.20 -6.13
N CYS A 205 2.51 -15.38 -7.18
CA CYS A 205 1.35 -15.29 -8.05
C CYS A 205 1.41 -16.30 -9.21
N ALA A 206 1.54 -17.59 -8.90
CA ALA A 206 1.57 -18.63 -9.94
C ALA A 206 0.29 -18.64 -10.84
N VAL A 207 -0.82 -18.05 -10.38
CA VAL A 207 -2.04 -17.86 -11.18
C VAL A 207 -1.94 -16.72 -12.20
N CYS A 208 -1.04 -15.76 -11.99
CA CYS A 208 -0.81 -14.63 -12.90
C CYS A 208 -0.13 -15.06 -14.21
N THR A 209 0.63 -16.16 -14.19
CA THR A 209 1.41 -16.66 -15.33
C THR A 209 0.79 -17.87 -16.02
N LYS A 210 -0.29 -18.45 -15.44
CA LYS A 210 -0.99 -19.64 -15.97
C LYS A 210 -2.29 -19.26 -16.68
N PRO A 211 -2.78 -20.08 -17.64
CA PRO A 211 -4.05 -19.83 -18.33
C PRO A 211 -5.21 -19.55 -17.36
N GLY A 212 -6.00 -18.52 -17.65
CA GLY A 212 -7.05 -18.01 -16.76
C GLY A 212 -6.67 -16.71 -16.03
N TRP A 213 -5.42 -16.24 -16.17
CA TRP A 213 -4.96 -14.93 -15.68
C TRP A 213 -5.82 -13.77 -16.19
N GLU A 214 -6.44 -13.91 -17.36
CA GLU A 214 -7.33 -12.93 -17.99
C GLU A 214 -8.57 -12.65 -17.14
N ASN A 215 -9.00 -13.65 -16.35
CA ASN A 215 -10.16 -13.57 -15.47
C ASN A 215 -9.84 -13.01 -14.08
N LEU A 216 -8.56 -12.78 -13.77
CA LEU A 216 -8.18 -12.15 -12.51
C LEU A 216 -8.74 -10.72 -12.46
N ARG A 217 -9.20 -10.36 -11.27
CA ARG A 217 -9.85 -9.08 -10.99
C ARG A 217 -8.84 -8.04 -10.57
N ALA A 218 -7.94 -8.41 -9.66
CA ALA A 218 -7.08 -7.45 -9.02
C ALA A 218 -6.05 -6.87 -10.00
N LYS A 219 -5.74 -5.59 -9.78
CA LYS A 219 -4.60 -4.91 -10.37
C LYS A 219 -3.48 -4.80 -9.34
N ILE A 220 -2.27 -5.10 -9.76
CA ILE A 220 -1.07 -5.10 -8.92
C ILE A 220 -0.48 -3.69 -8.86
N THR A 221 -0.23 -3.26 -7.63
CA THR A 221 0.65 -2.13 -7.27
C THR A 221 1.86 -2.71 -6.57
N ILE A 222 3.06 -2.33 -7.00
CA ILE A 222 4.33 -2.80 -6.42
C ILE A 222 4.63 -1.96 -5.19
N MET A 223 4.77 -2.58 -4.03
CA MET A 223 5.16 -1.92 -2.79
C MET A 223 6.60 -2.25 -2.40
N VAL A 224 7.36 -1.22 -2.08
CA VAL A 224 8.74 -1.30 -1.56
C VAL A 224 8.83 -0.76 -0.15
N GLU A 225 9.83 -1.16 0.62
CA GLU A 225 10.00 -0.74 2.02
C GLU A 225 10.83 0.53 2.16
N GLY A 226 10.28 1.54 2.86
CA GLY A 226 11.00 2.75 3.24
C GLY A 226 11.71 2.67 4.60
N SER A 227 11.37 1.70 5.45
CA SER A 227 11.88 1.56 6.81
C SER A 227 13.24 0.87 6.89
N CYS A 228 14.15 1.42 7.72
CA CYS A 228 15.39 0.75 8.12
C CYS A 228 15.22 -0.29 9.23
N LYS A 229 13.99 -0.61 9.65
CA LYS A 229 13.73 -1.55 10.75
C LYS A 229 13.47 -2.99 10.28
N MET A 230 13.80 -3.32 9.03
CA MET A 230 13.67 -4.63 8.39
C MET A 230 14.52 -5.77 8.98
N GLY A 231 15.18 -5.57 10.12
CA GLY A 231 16.00 -6.61 10.76
C GLY A 231 17.23 -7.00 9.94
N HIS A 232 17.34 -8.28 9.58
CA HIS A 232 18.49 -8.87 8.86
C HIS A 232 18.48 -8.57 7.35
N GLY A 233 17.31 -8.34 6.74
CA GLY A 233 17.18 -8.05 5.31
C GLY A 233 17.36 -6.57 4.93
N CYS A 234 17.73 -5.74 5.91
CA CYS A 234 17.71 -4.29 5.76
C CYS A 234 18.63 -3.79 4.64
N GLY A 235 19.91 -4.18 4.65
CA GLY A 235 20.94 -3.74 3.70
C GLY A 235 20.68 -4.11 2.23
N LYS A 236 19.71 -4.99 2.01
CA LYS A 236 19.44 -5.69 0.76
C LYS A 236 18.11 -5.28 0.14
N MET A 237 17.05 -5.21 0.97
CA MET A 237 15.67 -5.09 0.48
C MET A 237 15.01 -3.76 0.83
N SER A 238 15.53 -3.02 1.81
CA SER A 238 14.97 -1.72 2.17
C SER A 238 15.53 -0.62 1.27
N MET A 239 14.65 0.22 0.74
CA MET A 239 15.07 1.43 0.02
C MET A 239 15.79 2.42 0.92
N CYS A 240 15.70 2.24 2.25
CA CYS A 240 16.38 3.10 3.20
C CYS A 240 17.90 3.10 3.07
N VAL A 241 18.50 2.05 2.49
CA VAL A 241 19.94 1.96 2.26
C VAL A 241 20.44 2.99 1.26
N LYS A 242 19.53 3.60 0.52
CA LYS A 242 19.79 4.66 -0.45
C LYS A 242 19.26 5.99 0.04
N ASP A 243 19.15 6.20 1.35
CA ASP A 243 18.87 7.51 1.89
C ASP A 243 19.88 8.56 1.40
N THR A 244 19.45 9.82 1.45
CA THR A 244 20.29 10.96 1.05
C THR A 244 19.91 12.17 1.89
N THR A 245 20.90 13.03 2.11
CA THR A 245 20.70 14.31 2.80
C THR A 245 20.32 15.44 1.84
N LYS A 246 20.28 15.18 0.53
CA LYS A 246 20.10 16.18 -0.53
C LYS A 246 18.95 15.82 -1.45
N TYR A 247 18.35 16.83 -2.06
CA TYR A 247 17.37 16.66 -3.13
C TYR A 247 17.53 17.81 -4.14
N PRO A 248 17.57 17.53 -5.45
CA PRO A 248 17.47 16.21 -6.09
C PRO A 248 18.74 15.36 -5.93
N ASP A 249 18.60 14.03 -6.03
CA ASP A 249 19.72 13.08 -6.01
C ASP A 249 19.34 11.77 -6.73
N PRO A 250 19.77 11.54 -7.98
CA PRO A 250 19.37 10.34 -8.71
C PRO A 250 19.95 9.04 -8.13
N ASN A 251 20.94 9.12 -7.24
CA ASN A 251 21.57 7.96 -6.60
C ASN A 251 21.09 7.73 -5.16
N GLY A 252 20.17 8.56 -4.66
CA GLY A 252 19.58 8.38 -3.34
C GLY A 252 18.18 8.99 -3.20
N GLY A 253 17.56 8.81 -2.03
CA GLY A 253 16.25 9.32 -1.70
C GLY A 253 15.17 8.91 -2.70
N ILE A 254 14.22 9.81 -2.91
CA ILE A 254 13.01 9.52 -3.67
C ILE A 254 13.26 9.30 -5.17
N GLU A 255 14.22 10.02 -5.76
CA GLU A 255 14.56 9.89 -7.18
C GLU A 255 15.18 8.53 -7.48
N TYR A 256 16.06 8.04 -6.60
CA TYR A 256 16.60 6.69 -6.73
C TYR A 256 15.51 5.63 -6.72
N ILE A 257 14.57 5.71 -5.75
CA ILE A 257 13.48 4.73 -5.62
C ILE A 257 12.63 4.72 -6.89
N TRP A 258 12.25 5.90 -7.37
CA TRP A 258 11.48 6.02 -8.60
C TRP A 258 12.22 5.44 -9.80
N ASN A 259 13.47 5.84 -10.04
CA ASN A 259 14.26 5.39 -11.18
C ASN A 259 14.45 3.87 -11.16
N THR A 260 14.72 3.31 -9.98
CA THR A 260 14.90 1.88 -9.76
C THR A 260 13.63 1.10 -10.08
N LEU A 261 12.45 1.61 -9.67
CA LEU A 261 11.16 0.98 -9.97
C LEU A 261 10.77 1.12 -11.44
N GLU A 262 11.09 2.24 -12.08
CA GLU A 262 10.90 2.45 -13.51
C GLU A 262 11.81 1.57 -14.37
N GLU A 263 13.02 1.27 -13.92
CA GLU A 263 13.91 0.30 -14.57
C GLU A 263 13.34 -1.12 -14.42
N LEU A 264 12.96 -1.51 -13.20
CA LEU A 264 12.32 -2.80 -12.94
C LEU A 264 11.15 -3.08 -13.88
N THR A 265 10.22 -2.13 -14.01
CA THR A 265 9.01 -2.35 -14.83
C THR A 265 9.29 -2.34 -16.34
N LYS A 266 10.34 -1.67 -16.79
CA LYS A 266 10.82 -1.77 -18.18
C LYS A 266 11.38 -3.14 -18.48
N ASP A 267 11.93 -3.84 -17.49
CA ASP A 267 12.59 -5.12 -17.67
C ASP A 267 11.64 -6.33 -17.52
N ILE A 268 10.47 -6.18 -16.90
CA ILE A 268 9.49 -7.27 -16.70
C ILE A 268 9.18 -8.05 -17.99
N VAL A 269 8.94 -7.34 -19.10
CA VAL A 269 8.58 -7.98 -20.38
C VAL A 269 9.82 -8.45 -21.15
N PRO A 270 10.88 -7.63 -21.34
CA PRO A 270 12.12 -8.06 -21.99
C PRO A 270 12.79 -9.28 -21.33
N GLU A 271 12.78 -9.36 -20.01
CA GLU A 271 13.34 -10.50 -19.25
C GLU A 271 12.42 -11.74 -19.27
N GLY A 272 11.25 -11.64 -19.91
CA GLY A 272 10.33 -12.76 -20.07
C GLY A 272 9.60 -13.17 -18.80
N ILE A 273 9.54 -12.30 -17.78
CA ILE A 273 8.77 -12.53 -16.56
C ILE A 273 7.28 -12.61 -16.90
N LEU A 274 6.81 -11.68 -17.74
CA LEU A 274 5.45 -11.65 -18.26
C LEU A 274 5.43 -11.29 -19.74
N THR A 275 4.37 -11.68 -20.43
CA THR A 275 4.04 -11.09 -21.73
C THR A 275 3.53 -9.65 -21.55
N GLN A 276 3.60 -8.83 -22.62
CA GLN A 276 3.04 -7.47 -22.60
C GLN A 276 1.53 -7.46 -22.24
N GLU A 277 0.78 -8.45 -22.71
CA GLU A 277 -0.66 -8.57 -22.45
C GLU A 277 -0.93 -8.85 -20.97
N GLN A 278 -0.17 -9.77 -20.38
CA GLN A 278 -0.21 -10.06 -18.94
C GLN A 278 0.16 -8.83 -18.13
N TYR A 279 1.24 -8.14 -18.48
CA TYR A 279 1.65 -6.92 -17.78
C TYR A 279 0.55 -5.85 -17.77
N ASN A 280 0.01 -5.50 -18.95
CA ASN A 280 -1.05 -4.50 -19.08
C ASN A 280 -2.34 -4.91 -18.35
N LYS A 281 -2.68 -6.20 -18.32
CA LYS A 281 -3.86 -6.70 -17.62
C LYS A 281 -3.67 -6.76 -16.11
N LEU A 282 -2.51 -7.16 -15.62
CA LEU A 282 -2.30 -7.43 -14.21
C LEU A 282 -1.84 -6.18 -13.45
N PHE A 283 -1.07 -5.29 -14.06
CA PHE A 283 -0.55 -4.10 -13.37
C PHE A 283 -1.44 -2.88 -13.56
N LEU A 284 -1.35 -1.94 -12.61
CA LEU A 284 -2.00 -0.63 -12.67
C LEU A 284 -1.12 0.38 -13.43
N THR A 285 -0.96 0.18 -14.73
CA THR A 285 -0.06 1.00 -15.57
C THR A 285 -0.55 2.44 -15.78
N ASP A 286 -1.87 2.66 -15.70
CA ASP A 286 -2.50 3.96 -15.94
C ASP A 286 -2.88 4.69 -14.62
N GLY A 287 -2.33 4.24 -13.49
CA GLY A 287 -2.60 4.80 -12.17
C GLY A 287 -1.43 4.56 -11.22
N THR A 288 -1.73 4.22 -9.95
CA THR A 288 -0.70 3.99 -8.93
C THR A 288 0.02 2.65 -9.08
N LEU A 289 1.04 2.61 -9.95
CA LEU A 289 1.85 1.41 -10.18
C LEU A 289 2.78 1.05 -9.01
N TYR A 290 3.23 2.05 -8.26
CA TYR A 290 4.17 1.89 -7.15
C TYR A 290 3.62 2.48 -5.86
N ALA A 291 3.97 1.90 -4.72
CA ALA A 291 3.75 2.46 -3.39
C ALA A 291 4.99 2.31 -2.51
N ILE A 292 5.18 3.23 -1.57
CA ILE A 292 6.25 3.13 -0.57
C ILE A 292 5.62 2.84 0.79
N HIS A 293 6.03 1.72 1.37
CA HIS A 293 5.67 1.31 2.71
C HIS A 293 6.32 2.22 3.76
N ASN A 294 5.55 2.50 4.81
CA ASN A 294 5.99 3.15 6.03
C ASN A 294 6.38 4.63 5.87
N TRP A 295 5.37 5.46 5.63
CA TRP A 295 5.49 6.92 5.46
C TRP A 295 6.26 7.64 6.57
N ASP A 296 6.15 7.19 7.82
CA ASP A 296 6.87 7.81 8.95
C ASP A 296 8.39 7.82 8.74
N TRP A 297 8.91 6.87 7.94
CA TRP A 297 10.30 6.82 7.51
C TRP A 297 10.51 7.37 6.10
N SER A 298 9.65 7.00 5.14
CA SER A 298 9.88 7.39 3.75
C SER A 298 9.77 8.91 3.51
N ARG A 299 9.09 9.66 4.40
CA ARG A 299 9.10 11.13 4.40
C ARG A 299 10.50 11.75 4.58
N CYS A 300 11.52 10.96 4.93
CA CYS A 300 12.91 11.41 5.04
C CYS A 300 13.68 11.31 3.70
N PHE A 301 13.09 10.74 2.64
CA PHE A 301 13.73 10.58 1.33
C PHE A 301 13.84 11.85 0.48
N TYR A 302 13.35 12.98 1.01
CA TYR A 302 13.32 14.25 0.31
C TYR A 302 14.44 15.18 0.77
N GLY A 303 15.46 14.69 1.48
CA GLY A 303 16.63 15.47 1.89
C GLY A 303 16.41 16.38 3.11
N ASP A 304 17.51 16.69 3.80
CA ASP A 304 17.49 17.29 5.14
C ASP A 304 16.81 18.66 5.20
N ASP A 305 17.00 19.49 4.18
CA ASP A 305 16.40 20.82 4.15
C ASP A 305 14.88 20.74 4.21
N PHE A 306 14.29 19.78 3.49
CA PHE A 306 12.85 19.56 3.49
C PHE A 306 12.36 18.96 4.80
N SER A 307 13.08 17.98 5.34
CA SER A 307 12.79 17.40 6.65
C SER A 307 12.85 18.45 7.76
N ARG A 308 13.80 19.39 7.72
CA ARG A 308 13.90 20.51 8.67
C ARG A 308 12.75 21.50 8.50
N GLU A 309 12.42 21.88 7.27
CA GLU A 309 11.31 22.79 6.96
C GLU A 309 9.98 22.27 7.52
N HIS A 310 9.76 20.96 7.44
CA HIS A 310 8.53 20.31 7.88
C HIS A 310 8.61 19.72 9.30
N ASN A 311 9.70 20.01 10.02
CA ASN A 311 9.92 19.54 11.39
C ASN A 311 9.80 18.01 11.55
N TYR A 312 10.30 17.24 10.58
CA TYR A 312 10.40 15.79 10.66
C TYR A 312 11.61 15.39 11.53
N THR A 313 11.48 15.58 12.85
CA THR A 313 12.57 15.42 13.82
C THR A 313 13.15 14.01 13.90
N ASN A 314 12.48 13.01 13.33
CA ASN A 314 12.97 11.64 13.29
C ASN A 314 13.93 11.35 12.12
N CYS A 315 14.09 12.27 11.15
CA CYS A 315 14.93 12.01 9.98
C CYS A 315 16.44 12.00 10.29
N GLU A 316 16.91 12.73 11.30
CA GLU A 316 18.31 12.62 11.74
C GLU A 316 18.64 11.21 12.25
N ASN A 317 17.74 10.63 13.04
CA ASN A 317 17.87 9.25 13.49
C ASN A 317 17.78 8.28 12.32
N TYR A 318 16.97 8.59 11.30
CA TYR A 318 16.84 7.76 10.10
C TYR A 318 18.16 7.63 9.33
N HIS A 319 18.90 8.71 9.12
CA HIS A 319 20.21 8.64 8.44
C HIS A 319 21.20 7.71 9.17
N THR A 320 21.22 7.79 10.49
CA THR A 320 22.06 6.88 11.32
C THR A 320 21.61 5.42 11.17
N MET A 321 20.30 5.19 11.09
CA MET A 321 19.75 3.85 10.88
C MET A 321 20.04 3.33 9.47
N ALA A 322 20.01 4.19 8.45
CA ALA A 322 20.35 3.85 7.07
C ALA A 322 21.84 3.48 6.94
N ASP A 323 22.74 4.22 7.58
CA ASP A 323 24.16 3.85 7.67
C ASP A 323 24.36 2.46 8.29
N THR A 324 23.64 2.18 9.39
CA THR A 324 23.68 0.87 10.05
C THR A 324 23.10 -0.23 9.16
N CYS A 325 22.03 0.08 8.42
CA CYS A 325 21.37 -0.82 7.50
C CYS A 325 22.28 -1.20 6.33
N ARG A 326 22.98 -0.22 5.73
CA ARG A 326 23.99 -0.44 4.66
C ARG A 326 25.15 -1.33 5.10
N GLY A 327 25.45 -1.38 6.39
CA GLY A 327 26.53 -2.20 6.95
C GLY A 327 26.12 -3.64 7.33
N LYS A 328 24.85 -4.01 7.14
CA LYS A 328 24.31 -5.36 7.39
C LYS A 328 24.11 -6.12 6.10
#